data_AF-A0A965PQP8-F1
#
_entry.id   AF-A0A965PQP8-F1
#
_cell.length_a   1.000
_cell.length_b   1.000
_cell.length_c   1.000
_cell.angle_alpha   90.00
_cell.angle_beta   90.00
_cell.angle_gamma   90.00
#
_symmetry.space_group_name_H-M   'P 1'
#
loop_
_entity.id
_entity.type
_entity.pdbx_description
1 polymer ?
#
loop_
_entity_poly.entity_id
_entity_poly.type
_entity_poly.pdbx_seq_one_letter_code
_entity_poly.pdbx_strand_id
1 'polypeptide(L)'
;MSWRDEFFFYKGYNCRIEHEYEEDNIKAWHIVVGPDGKEITADITPYDSSTETLRLWIDAGMPKRISSGPLHREDLEKMIYERA
;
A
#
# COMPACT_ATOMS: atom_id res chain seq x y z
N MET A 1 -6.88 2.78 21.05
CA MET A 1 -6.00 2.12 20.07
C MET A 1 -5.12 3.23 19.49
N SER A 2 -3.81 3.22 19.72
CA SER A 2 -2.92 4.18 19.05
C SER A 2 -2.56 3.59 17.70
N TRP A 3 -2.95 4.26 16.61
CA TRP A 3 -2.35 3.96 15.31
C TRP A 3 -0.86 4.28 15.41
N ARG A 4 -0.01 3.47 14.78
CA ARG A 4 1.44 3.65 14.79
C ARG A 4 1.92 3.38 13.38
N ASP A 5 2.94 4.11 12.98
CA ASP A 5 3.60 3.85 11.71
C ASP A 5 4.16 2.43 11.70
N GLU A 6 3.93 1.73 10.60
CA GLU A 6 4.39 0.35 10.42
C GLU A 6 5.54 0.30 9.42
N PHE A 7 6.58 -0.45 9.76
CA PHE A 7 7.77 -0.62 8.93
C PHE A 7 8.03 -2.12 8.77
N PHE A 8 8.21 -2.57 7.54
CA PHE A 8 8.48 -3.99 7.27
C PHE A 8 9.26 -4.18 5.96
N PHE A 9 9.96 -5.30 5.84
CA PHE A 9 10.67 -5.67 4.62
C PHE A 9 9.90 -6.77 3.88
N TYR A 10 9.71 -6.59 2.57
CA TYR A 10 8.98 -7.56 1.75
C TYR A 10 9.57 -7.63 0.33
N LYS A 11 9.94 -8.82 -0.12
CA LYS A 11 10.43 -9.11 -1.50
C LYS A 11 11.52 -8.15 -2.03
N GLY A 12 12.46 -7.73 -1.18
CA GLY A 12 13.52 -6.81 -1.60
C GLY A 12 13.20 -5.33 -1.38
N TYR A 13 12.01 -5.01 -0.89
CA TYR A 13 11.55 -3.65 -0.67
C TYR A 13 11.43 -3.32 0.82
N ASN A 14 11.86 -2.12 1.20
CA ASN A 14 11.57 -1.54 2.51
C ASN A 14 10.21 -0.83 2.43
N CYS A 15 9.25 -1.28 3.21
CA CYS A 15 7.87 -0.79 3.20
C CYS A 15 7.58 0.01 4.47
N ARG A 16 6.80 1.07 4.32
CA ARG A 16 6.36 1.96 5.39
C ARG A 16 4.88 2.31 5.21
N ILE A 17 4.12 2.26 6.29
CA ILE A 17 2.75 2.79 6.37
C ILE A 17 2.78 3.90 7.40
N GLU A 18 2.66 5.15 6.96
CA GLU A 18 2.63 6.33 7.84
C GLU A 18 1.20 6.79 8.07
N HIS A 19 0.86 7.12 9.31
CA HIS A 19 -0.47 7.59 9.66
C HIS A 19 -0.47 9.11 9.84
N GLU A 20 -1.26 9.81 9.03
CA GLU A 20 -1.55 11.22 9.16
C GLU A 20 -2.88 11.41 9.90
N TYR A 21 -2.86 12.22 10.95
CA TYR A 21 -4.00 12.43 11.84
C TYR A 21 -4.62 13.80 11.58
N GLU A 22 -5.90 13.81 11.27
CA GLU A 22 -6.74 15.00 11.22
C GLU A 22 -7.78 14.96 12.36
N GLU A 23 -8.55 16.03 12.54
CA GLU A 23 -9.49 16.17 13.66
C GLU A 23 -10.60 15.09 13.64
N ASP A 24 -11.00 14.64 12.46
CA ASP A 24 -12.11 13.71 12.23
C ASP A 24 -11.71 12.42 11.49
N ASN A 25 -10.47 12.34 10.99
CA ASN A 25 -10.04 11.26 10.13
C ASN A 25 -8.55 10.90 10.34
N ILE A 26 -8.19 9.70 9.91
CA ILE A 26 -6.81 9.23 9.86
C ILE A 26 -6.57 8.67 8.48
N LYS A 27 -5.47 9.08 7.85
CA LYS A 27 -5.05 8.62 6.51
C LYS A 27 -3.75 7.84 6.64
N ALA A 28 -3.61 6.80 5.83
CA ALA A 28 -2.44 5.94 5.73
C ALA A 28 -1.72 6.18 4.40
N TRP A 29 -0.44 6.54 4.48
CA TRP A 29 0.46 6.68 3.33
C TRP A 29 1.30 5.42 3.17
N HIS A 30 1.13 4.75 2.03
CA HIS A 30 1.80 3.49 1.71
C HIS A 30 3.04 3.76 0.87
N ILE A 31 4.22 3.54 1.43
CA ILE A 31 5.50 3.91 0.82
C ILE A 31 6.37 2.67 0.70
N VAL A 32 6.98 2.49 -0.46
CA VAL A 32 7.84 1.36 -0.79
C VAL A 32 9.15 1.89 -1.36
N VAL A 33 10.27 1.50 -0.77
CA VAL A 33 11.62 1.86 -1.23
C VAL A 33 12.28 0.63 -1.86
N GLY A 34 12.61 0.77 -3.15
CA GLY A 34 13.30 -0.23 -3.95
C GLY A 34 14.75 -0.48 -3.53
N PRO A 35 15.35 -1.58 -3.99
CA PRO A 35 16.77 -1.87 -3.76
C PRO A 35 17.70 -0.87 -4.44
N ASP A 36 17.21 -0.15 -5.45
CA ASP A 36 17.87 0.99 -6.09
C ASP A 36 17.76 2.30 -5.27
N GLY A 37 17.08 2.26 -4.11
CA GLY A 37 16.80 3.41 -3.28
C GLY A 37 15.64 4.28 -3.78
N LYS A 38 14.94 3.87 -4.84
CA LYS A 38 13.82 4.63 -5.38
C LYS A 38 12.58 4.46 -4.51
N GLU A 39 11.99 5.57 -4.09
CA GLU A 39 10.73 5.60 -3.36
C GLU A 39 9.53 5.57 -4.32
N ILE A 40 8.51 4.79 -3.97
CA ILE A 40 7.26 4.64 -4.70
C ILE A 40 6.12 4.69 -3.68
N THR A 41 5.18 5.62 -3.88
CA THR A 41 3.92 5.66 -3.14
C THR A 41 2.92 4.71 -3.80
N ALA A 42 2.34 3.80 -3.04
CA ALA A 42 1.34 2.88 -3.55
C ALA A 42 -0.02 3.59 -3.73
N ASP A 43 -0.70 3.27 -4.83
CA ASP A 43 -2.02 3.81 -5.18
C ASP A 43 -3.17 3.10 -4.42
N ILE A 44 -2.96 2.78 -3.15
CA ILE A 44 -3.93 2.11 -2.27
C ILE A 44 -4.81 3.16 -1.58
N THR A 45 -6.04 2.80 -1.20
CA THR A 45 -6.91 3.69 -0.43
C THR A 45 -6.21 4.19 0.84
N PRO A 46 -6.30 5.50 1.17
CA PRO A 46 -5.68 6.03 2.39
C PRO A 46 -6.39 5.57 3.66
N TYR A 47 -7.49 4.83 3.56
CA TYR A 47 -8.24 4.30 4.71
C TYR A 47 -7.98 2.81 4.96
N ASP A 48 -7.02 2.22 4.26
CA ASP A 48 -6.48 0.90 4.57
C ASP A 48 -5.13 1.09 5.25
N SER A 49 -4.93 0.49 6.41
CA SER A 49 -3.66 0.52 7.16
C SER A 49 -2.99 -0.84 7.22
N SER A 50 -3.47 -1.82 6.45
CA SER A 50 -3.02 -3.19 6.51
C SER A 50 -1.72 -3.37 5.72
N THR A 51 -0.71 -3.94 6.39
CA THR A 51 0.50 -4.40 5.71
C THR A 51 0.21 -5.48 4.67
N GLU A 52 -0.88 -6.24 4.82
CA GLU A 52 -1.29 -7.26 3.86
C GLU A 52 -1.70 -6.64 2.51
N THR A 53 -2.45 -5.54 2.52
CA THR A 53 -2.86 -4.85 1.29
C THR A 53 -1.65 -4.31 0.54
N LEU A 54 -0.65 -3.76 1.25
CA LEU A 54 0.59 -3.32 0.63
C LEU A 54 1.42 -4.49 0.05
N ARG A 55 1.43 -5.65 0.71
CA ARG A 55 2.06 -6.88 0.16
C ARG A 55 1.35 -7.34 -1.11
N LEU A 56 0.01 -7.35 -1.12
CA LEU A 56 -0.78 -7.68 -2.30
C LEU A 56 -0.50 -6.70 -3.45
N TRP A 57 -0.30 -5.41 -3.17
CA TRP A 57 0.06 -4.43 -4.19
C TRP A 57 1.43 -4.70 -4.81
N ILE A 58 2.41 -5.10 -3.99
CA ILE A 58 3.73 -5.54 -4.46
C ILE A 58 3.59 -6.83 -5.30
N ASP A 59 2.78 -7.79 -4.85
CA ASP A 59 2.54 -9.07 -5.55
C ASP A 59 1.80 -8.89 -6.87
N ALA A 60 0.88 -7.93 -6.94
CA ALA A 60 0.21 -7.48 -8.15
C ALA A 60 1.15 -6.69 -9.08
N GLY A 61 2.43 -6.54 -8.76
CA GLY A 61 3.43 -5.88 -9.59
C GLY A 61 3.29 -4.36 -9.61
N MET A 62 2.91 -3.77 -8.48
CA MET A 62 2.84 -2.32 -8.28
C MET A 62 1.94 -1.58 -9.29
N PRO A 63 0.67 -2.02 -9.44
CA PRO A 63 -0.23 -1.43 -10.42
C PRO A 63 -0.56 0.03 -10.07
N LYS A 64 -0.82 0.82 -11.12
CA LYS A 64 -1.49 2.12 -10.99
C LYS A 64 -3.00 1.91 -10.82
N ARG A 65 -3.71 2.98 -10.43
CA ARG A 65 -5.19 2.98 -10.35
C ARG A 65 -5.82 2.54 -11.67
N ILE A 66 -6.88 1.74 -11.57
CA ILE A 66 -7.72 1.30 -12.69
C ILE A 66 -8.92 2.22 -12.95
N SER A 67 -9.23 3.10 -11.99
CA SER A 67 -10.31 4.08 -12.07
C SER A 67 -9.85 5.42 -11.49
N SER A 68 -10.78 6.38 -11.36
CA SER A 68 -10.50 7.63 -10.63
C SER A 68 -10.24 7.41 -9.13
N GLY A 69 -10.70 6.28 -8.58
CA GLY A 69 -10.53 5.91 -7.17
C GLY A 69 -9.19 5.23 -6.89
N PRO A 70 -8.74 5.24 -5.61
CA PRO A 70 -7.61 4.42 -5.20
C PRO A 70 -7.94 2.92 -5.27
N LEU A 71 -6.92 2.08 -5.24
CA LEU A 71 -7.06 0.62 -5.24
C LEU A 71 -7.49 0.11 -3.87
N HIS A 72 -8.43 -0.82 -3.87
CA HIS A 72 -8.83 -1.60 -2.70
C HIS A 72 -8.19 -2.99 -2.73
N ARG A 73 -8.23 -3.68 -1.59
CA ARG A 73 -7.71 -5.05 -1.46
C ARG A 73 -8.31 -5.98 -2.52
N GLU A 74 -9.61 -5.91 -2.74
CA GLU A 74 -10.32 -6.77 -3.70
C GLU A 74 -9.85 -6.53 -5.15
N ASP A 75 -9.49 -5.29 -5.50
CA ASP A 75 -8.92 -4.98 -6.82
C ASP A 75 -7.58 -5.69 -7.01
N LEU A 76 -6.73 -5.67 -5.98
CA LEU A 76 -5.40 -6.30 -6.01
C LEU A 76 -5.50 -7.82 -6.07
N GLU A 77 -6.38 -8.42 -5.27
CA GLU A 77 -6.63 -9.87 -5.28
C GLU A 77 -7.10 -10.32 -6.66
N LYS A 78 -8.02 -9.57 -7.29
CA LYS A 78 -8.50 -9.84 -8.64
C LYS A 78 -7.39 -9.72 -9.68
N MET A 79 -6.54 -8.69 -9.61
CA MET A 79 -5.39 -8.54 -10.52
C MET A 79 -4.38 -9.67 -10.40
N ILE A 80 -4.14 -10.18 -9.19
CA ILE A 80 -3.26 -11.33 -8.97
C ILE A 80 -3.87 -12.58 -9.58
N TYR A 81 -5.17 -12.81 -9.33
CA TYR A 81 -5.89 -13.97 -9.88
C TYR A 81 -5.91 -13.96 -11.41
N GLU A 82 -6.17 -12.82 -12.05
CA GLU A 82 -6.20 -12.69 -13.51
C GLU A 82 -4.82 -12.81 -14.17
N ARG A 83 -3.74 -12.70 -13.39
CA ARG A 83 -2.35 -12.89 -13.86
C ARG A 83 -1.82 -14.32 -13.69
N ALA A 84 -2.49 -15.14 -12.88
CA ALA A 84 -2.11 -16.53 -12.60
C ALA A 84 -2.58 -17.47 -13.71
#